data_AF-A0A8S4R0N5-F1
#
_entry.id   AF-A0A8S4R0N5-F1
#
_cell.length_a   1.000
_cell.length_b   1.000
_cell.length_c   1.000
_cell.angle_alpha   90.00
_cell.angle_beta   90.00
_cell.angle_gamma   90.00
#
_symmetry.space_group_name_H-M   'P 1'
#
loop_
_entity.id
_entity.type
_entity.pdbx_description
1 polymer ?
#
loop_
_entity_poly.entity_id
_entity_poly.type
_entity_poly.pdbx_seq_one_letter_code
_entity_poly.pdbx_strand_id
1 'polypeptide(L)'
;MDDGVNSVYLLPLQVLKDEVPKIVAVLLRRKNGKDTIYRILNQLVTDAGDYLVELAKSFDEINSVYRKWAELEVARNTAGQSVDSSKLSAHFPVLIAQADVCTRVLQAHADDQHLVQVVTAYLASLSRHDMVVQHPVAELCVRTLVTRNACGRLRSLVRRGCLGDAKPLACQLLSLGHIDPAAAQIALDMMWRLKAYGVRIQLFTI
;
A
#
# COMPACT_ATOMS: atom_id res chain seq x y z
N MET A 1 2.16 -48.19 11.25
CA MET A 1 3.59 -47.79 11.24
C MET A 1 3.84 -47.34 9.82
N ASP A 2 3.85 -46.06 9.46
CA ASP A 2 4.17 -44.84 10.21
C ASP A 2 3.54 -43.64 9.48
N ASP A 3 2.58 -42.95 10.12
CA ASP A 3 2.01 -41.68 9.63
C ASP A 3 2.07 -40.59 10.73
N GLY A 4 3.17 -40.56 11.49
CA GLY A 4 3.29 -39.73 12.71
C GLY A 4 4.39 -38.67 12.72
N VAL A 5 5.27 -38.60 11.72
CA VAL A 5 6.55 -37.86 11.88
C VAL A 5 6.57 -36.50 11.18
N ASN A 6 5.61 -36.17 10.32
CA ASN A 6 5.70 -34.94 9.50
C ASN A 6 5.01 -33.69 10.08
N SER A 7 4.44 -33.75 11.29
CA SER A 7 3.71 -32.61 11.86
C SER A 7 4.53 -31.75 12.84
N VAL A 8 5.72 -32.18 13.27
CA VAL A 8 6.46 -31.52 14.36
C VAL A 8 7.47 -30.48 13.85
N TYR A 9 7.89 -30.55 12.58
CA TYR A 9 8.89 -29.63 12.01
C TYR A 9 8.30 -28.35 11.37
N LEU A 10 6.97 -28.24 11.26
CA LEU A 10 6.31 -27.04 10.69
C LEU A 10 6.05 -25.93 11.72
N LEU A 11 6.03 -26.27 13.01
CA LEU A 11 5.68 -25.36 14.09
C LEU A 11 6.78 -24.31 14.42
N PRO A 12 8.09 -24.59 14.34
CA PRO A 12 9.12 -23.57 14.65
C PRO A 12 9.21 -22.45 13.61
N LEU A 13 9.00 -22.75 12.33
CA LEU A 13 9.06 -21.75 11.25
C LEU A 13 7.82 -20.85 11.20
N GLN A 14 6.63 -21.42 11.47
CA GLN A 14 5.38 -20.64 11.53
C GLN A 14 5.37 -19.65 12.70
N VAL A 15 5.90 -20.05 13.85
CA VAL A 15 6.05 -19.13 15.00
C VAL A 15 6.96 -17.97 14.63
N LEU A 16 8.09 -18.21 13.94
CA LEU A 16 8.99 -17.13 13.52
C LEU A 16 8.33 -16.16 12.53
N LYS A 17 7.50 -16.69 11.62
CA LYS A 17 6.71 -15.92 10.66
C LYS A 17 5.71 -14.98 11.36
N ASP A 18 5.00 -15.47 12.37
CA ASP A 18 4.03 -14.67 13.13
C ASP A 18 4.67 -13.59 14.03
N GLU A 19 5.97 -13.70 14.33
CA GLU A 19 6.70 -12.67 15.06
C GLU A 19 7.11 -11.47 14.19
N VAL A 20 7.24 -11.64 12.86
CA VAL A 20 7.71 -10.57 11.97
C VAL A 20 6.86 -9.30 12.06
N PRO A 21 5.51 -9.34 11.97
CA PRO A 21 4.68 -8.15 12.11
C PRO A 21 4.79 -7.52 13.49
N LYS A 22 4.95 -8.34 14.55
CA LYS A 22 5.13 -7.86 15.93
C LYS A 22 6.45 -7.12 16.09
N ILE A 23 7.52 -7.62 15.47
CA ILE A 23 8.83 -6.93 15.44
C ILE A 23 8.69 -5.58 14.74
N VAL A 24 8.01 -5.53 13.59
CA VAL A 24 7.73 -4.27 12.88
C VAL A 24 6.94 -3.30 13.78
N ALA A 25 5.89 -3.77 14.45
CA ALA A 25 5.10 -2.96 15.39
C ALA A 25 5.94 -2.40 16.55
N VAL A 26 6.88 -3.20 17.09
CA VAL A 26 7.81 -2.75 18.14
C VAL A 26 8.80 -1.72 17.60
N LEU A 27 9.35 -1.94 16.40
CA LEU A 27 10.30 -1.01 15.77
C LEU A 27 9.66 0.34 15.42
N LEU A 28 8.37 0.36 15.06
CA LEU A 28 7.62 1.60 14.84
C LEU A 28 7.52 2.48 16.11
N ARG A 29 7.64 1.87 17.30
CA ARG A 29 7.59 2.56 18.60
C ARG A 29 8.98 2.92 19.15
N ARG A 30 10.06 2.54 18.46
CA ARG A 30 11.44 2.82 18.91
C ARG A 30 12.10 3.85 18.01
N LYS A 31 12.82 4.80 18.62
CA LYS A 31 13.71 5.71 17.88
C LYS A 31 14.74 4.86 17.09
N ASN A 32 15.03 5.29 15.85
CA ASN A 32 15.96 4.60 14.93
C ASN A 32 15.50 3.24 14.36
N GLY A 33 14.21 2.89 14.47
CA GLY A 33 13.69 1.64 13.88
C GLY A 33 13.52 1.66 12.35
N LYS A 34 13.55 2.84 11.73
CA LYS A 34 13.12 3.06 10.33
C LYS A 34 13.93 2.25 9.31
N ASP A 35 15.26 2.29 9.36
CA ASP A 35 16.10 1.55 8.41
C ASP A 35 16.02 0.03 8.59
N THR A 36 15.86 -0.43 9.83
CA THR A 36 15.65 -1.86 10.12
C THR A 36 14.33 -2.35 9.54
N ILE A 37 13.26 -1.55 9.66
CA ILE A 37 11.97 -1.88 9.04
C ILE A 37 12.12 -1.97 7.53
N TYR A 38 12.82 -1.05 6.87
CA TYR A 38 13.05 -1.16 5.42
C TYR A 38 13.82 -2.41 5.03
N ARG A 39 14.83 -2.82 5.81
CA ARG A 39 15.55 -4.08 5.55
C ARG A 39 14.63 -5.28 5.67
N ILE A 40 13.81 -5.34 6.72
CA ILE A 40 12.83 -6.41 6.91
C ILE A 40 11.84 -6.46 5.74
N LEU A 41 11.25 -5.31 5.38
CA LEU A 41 10.29 -5.26 4.26
C LEU A 41 10.93 -5.69 2.94
N ASN A 42 12.15 -5.24 2.64
CA ASN A 42 12.86 -5.64 1.44
C ASN A 42 13.13 -7.16 1.41
N GLN A 43 13.53 -7.75 2.54
CA GLN A 43 13.72 -9.20 2.64
C GLN A 43 12.41 -9.96 2.41
N LEU A 44 11.32 -9.51 3.05
CA LEU A 44 10.00 -10.12 2.88
C LEU A 44 9.46 -10.01 1.45
N VAL A 45 9.84 -8.96 0.71
CA VAL A 45 9.49 -8.81 -0.71
C VAL A 45 10.26 -9.79 -1.57
N THR A 46 11.58 -9.94 -1.34
CA THR A 46 12.40 -10.93 -2.04
C THR A 46 11.91 -12.35 -1.80
N ASP A 47 11.47 -12.65 -0.57
CA ASP A 47 10.94 -13.98 -0.20
C ASP A 47 9.39 -14.00 -0.21
N ALA A 48 8.75 -13.13 -1.00
CA ALA A 48 7.30 -12.96 -0.97
C ALA A 48 6.51 -14.23 -1.33
N GLY A 49 7.12 -15.22 -2.00
CA GLY A 49 6.50 -16.53 -2.23
C GLY A 49 6.09 -17.24 -0.93
N ASP A 50 6.90 -17.09 0.12
CA ASP A 50 6.70 -17.74 1.41
C ASP A 50 6.20 -16.78 2.50
N TYR A 51 6.45 -15.48 2.34
CA TYR A 51 6.22 -14.47 3.39
C TYR A 51 5.18 -13.40 3.02
N LEU A 52 4.34 -13.63 2.01
CA LEU A 52 3.34 -12.64 1.57
C LEU A 52 2.37 -12.25 2.69
N VAL A 53 1.99 -13.19 3.55
CA VAL A 53 1.02 -12.96 4.63
C VAL A 53 1.63 -12.06 5.70
N GLU A 54 2.87 -12.33 6.08
CA GLU A 54 3.66 -11.60 7.06
C GLU A 54 3.99 -10.20 6.55
N LEU A 55 4.31 -10.07 5.27
CA LEU A 55 4.48 -8.78 4.60
C LEU A 55 3.18 -7.97 4.61
N ALA A 56 2.03 -8.58 4.30
CA ALA A 56 0.74 -7.91 4.33
C ALA A 56 0.37 -7.42 5.74
N LYS A 57 0.57 -8.27 6.76
CA LYS A 57 0.41 -7.89 8.18
C LYS A 57 1.36 -6.75 8.58
N SER A 58 2.61 -6.78 8.09
CA SER A 58 3.58 -5.71 8.35
C SER A 58 3.16 -4.38 7.72
N PHE A 59 2.58 -4.40 6.51
CA PHE A 59 1.97 -3.21 5.91
C PHE A 59 0.80 -2.68 6.75
N ASP A 60 -0.04 -3.56 7.31
CA ASP A 60 -1.15 -3.16 8.19
C ASP A 60 -0.64 -2.45 9.45
N GLU A 61 0.41 -2.97 10.10
CA GLU A 61 1.01 -2.30 11.27
C GLU A 61 1.53 -0.90 10.92
N ILE A 62 2.24 -0.77 9.79
CA ILE A 62 2.76 0.51 9.31
C ILE A 62 1.63 1.51 9.02
N ASN A 63 0.63 1.08 8.25
CA ASN A 63 -0.48 1.93 7.84
C ASN A 63 -1.40 2.28 9.04
N SER A 64 -1.56 1.38 10.01
CA SER A 64 -2.28 1.64 11.26
C SER A 64 -1.61 2.76 12.07
N VAL A 65 -0.28 2.71 12.23
CA VAL A 65 0.47 3.74 12.95
C VAL A 65 0.39 5.08 12.20
N TYR A 66 0.56 5.06 10.88
CA TYR A 66 0.45 6.28 10.07
C TYR A 66 -0.94 6.90 10.14
N ARG A 67 -2.01 6.09 10.08
CA ARG A 67 -3.39 6.58 10.18
C ARG A 67 -3.65 7.24 11.53
N LYS A 68 -3.24 6.62 12.63
CA LYS A 68 -3.40 7.20 13.98
C LYS A 68 -2.68 8.54 14.10
N TRP A 69 -1.48 8.65 13.52
CA TRP A 69 -0.77 9.92 13.46
C TRP A 69 -1.55 10.97 12.65
N ALA A 70 -2.06 10.60 11.47
CA ALA A 70 -2.82 11.51 10.61
C ALA A 70 -4.12 12.00 11.28
N GLU A 71 -4.84 11.14 11.98
CA GLU A 71 -6.06 11.49 12.74
C GLU A 71 -5.75 12.50 13.86
N LEU A 72 -4.68 12.26 14.63
CA LEU A 72 -4.26 13.18 15.69
C LEU A 72 -3.80 14.52 15.12
N GLU A 73 -3.13 14.50 13.97
CA GLU A 73 -2.69 15.71 13.29
C GLU A 73 -3.87 16.53 12.78
N VAL A 74 -4.92 15.90 12.24
CA VAL A 74 -6.17 16.56 11.85
C VAL A 74 -6.88 17.16 13.08
N ALA A 75 -7.07 16.36 14.14
CA ALA A 75 -7.72 16.83 15.37
C ALA A 75 -7.00 18.03 15.98
N ARG A 76 -5.65 18.03 15.96
CA ARG A 76 -4.82 19.14 16.41
C ARG A 76 -5.04 20.41 15.58
N ASN A 77 -5.05 20.28 14.26
CA ASN A 77 -5.25 21.41 13.35
C ASN A 77 -6.65 22.03 13.49
N THR A 78 -7.69 21.22 13.72
CA THR A 78 -9.06 21.72 13.95
C THR A 78 -9.24 22.39 15.32
N ALA A 79 -8.48 21.96 16.34
CA ALA A 79 -8.57 22.51 17.70
C ALA A 79 -7.87 23.87 17.88
N GLY A 80 -7.30 24.46 16.83
CA GLY A 80 -6.60 25.75 16.90
C GLY A 80 -5.36 25.75 17.80
N GLN A 81 -4.87 24.58 18.23
CA GLN A 81 -3.69 24.46 19.08
C GLN A 81 -2.42 24.63 18.22
N SER A 82 -1.86 25.82 18.25
CA SER A 82 -0.63 26.17 17.57
C SER A 82 0.60 25.79 18.41
N VAL A 83 0.98 24.52 18.54
CA VAL A 83 2.25 24.25 19.26
C VAL A 83 2.92 22.92 18.94
N ASP A 84 4.26 22.99 18.90
CA ASP A 84 5.23 21.93 19.20
C ASP A 84 5.07 20.57 18.49
N SER A 85 5.63 20.48 17.27
CA SER A 85 5.89 19.23 16.54
C SER A 85 6.71 18.20 17.33
N SER A 86 7.34 18.63 18.43
CA SER A 86 8.15 17.82 19.34
C SER A 86 7.35 16.77 20.13
N LYS A 87 6.09 17.04 20.52
CA LYS A 87 5.26 16.09 21.29
C LYS A 87 4.70 14.96 20.42
N LEU A 88 4.29 15.29 19.19
CA LEU A 88 3.82 14.30 18.22
C LEU A 88 4.93 13.36 17.77
N SER A 89 6.14 13.88 17.55
CA SER A 89 7.30 13.03 17.21
C SER A 89 7.74 12.13 18.37
N ALA A 90 7.47 12.53 19.63
CA ALA A 90 7.67 11.65 20.78
C ALA A 90 6.65 10.51 20.83
N HIS A 91 5.39 10.76 20.45
CA HIS A 91 4.33 9.75 20.41
C HIS A 91 4.45 8.81 19.20
N PHE A 92 4.98 9.31 18.08
CA PHE A 92 5.21 8.55 16.85
C PHE A 92 6.67 8.67 16.41
N PRO A 93 7.58 7.91 17.05
CA PRO A 93 9.02 8.06 16.83
C PRO A 93 9.47 7.59 15.43
N VAL A 94 8.71 6.70 14.79
CA VAL A 94 8.96 6.27 13.41
C VAL A 94 7.66 6.34 12.61
N LEU A 95 7.68 7.15 11.57
CA LEU A 95 6.62 7.23 10.56
C LEU A 95 7.20 6.82 9.21
N ILE A 96 6.50 5.89 8.57
CA ILE A 96 6.79 5.42 7.22
C ILE A 96 5.65 5.90 6.33
N ALA A 97 5.96 6.82 5.42
CA ALA A 97 4.98 7.36 4.50
C ALA A 97 4.79 6.45 3.29
N GLN A 98 3.66 6.58 2.61
CA GLN A 98 3.38 5.82 1.40
C GLN A 98 4.42 6.07 0.28
N ALA A 99 4.92 7.29 0.14
CA ALA A 99 6.02 7.61 -0.78
C ALA A 99 7.33 6.88 -0.42
N ASP A 100 7.62 6.69 0.87
CA ASP A 100 8.80 5.95 1.31
C ASP A 100 8.68 4.47 0.98
N VAL A 101 7.51 3.85 1.24
CA VAL A 101 7.25 2.44 0.85
C VAL A 101 7.34 2.28 -0.66
N CYS A 102 6.78 3.23 -1.42
CA CYS A 102 6.85 3.22 -2.88
C CYS A 102 8.30 3.18 -3.36
N THR A 103 9.13 4.12 -2.91
CA THR A 103 10.50 4.30 -3.41
C THR A 103 11.48 3.26 -2.86
N ARG A 104 11.42 2.96 -1.56
CA ARG A 104 12.42 2.12 -0.87
C ARG A 104 12.07 0.64 -0.81
N VAL A 105 10.84 0.27 -1.14
CA VAL A 105 10.38 -1.13 -1.09
C VAL A 105 9.82 -1.53 -2.45
N LEU A 106 8.76 -0.89 -2.93
CA LEU A 106 8.08 -1.37 -4.14
C LEU A 106 8.89 -1.14 -5.43
N GLN A 107 9.47 0.05 -5.60
CA GLN A 107 10.31 0.37 -6.77
C GLN A 107 11.65 -0.36 -6.74
N ALA A 108 12.21 -0.61 -5.55
CA ALA A 108 13.45 -1.37 -5.40
C ALA A 108 13.33 -2.81 -5.95
N HIS A 109 12.12 -3.37 -5.91
CA HIS A 109 11.81 -4.72 -6.39
C HIS A 109 10.94 -4.72 -7.65
N ALA A 110 11.09 -3.70 -8.51
CA ALA A 110 10.27 -3.52 -9.72
C ALA A 110 10.28 -4.75 -10.66
N ASP A 111 11.40 -5.49 -10.68
CA ASP A 111 11.60 -6.64 -11.56
C ASP A 111 11.24 -8.00 -10.93
N ASP A 112 10.84 -8.01 -9.65
CA ASP A 112 10.49 -9.23 -8.93
C ASP A 112 9.25 -9.91 -9.52
N GLN A 113 9.23 -11.24 -9.51
CA GLN A 113 8.13 -12.07 -9.99
C GLN A 113 6.88 -11.95 -9.09
N HIS A 114 7.07 -11.70 -7.80
CA HIS A 114 6.00 -11.60 -6.80
C HIS A 114 5.49 -10.16 -6.62
N LEU A 115 6.04 -9.18 -7.35
CA LEU A 115 5.69 -7.77 -7.18
C LEU A 115 4.18 -7.51 -7.34
N VAL A 116 3.51 -8.22 -8.27
CA VAL A 116 2.05 -8.12 -8.44
C VAL A 116 1.31 -8.49 -7.16
N GLN A 117 1.74 -9.53 -6.45
CA GLN A 117 1.14 -9.97 -5.20
C GLN A 117 1.44 -8.97 -4.07
N VAL A 118 2.70 -8.53 -3.96
CA VAL A 118 3.15 -7.54 -2.98
C VAL A 118 2.39 -6.23 -3.10
N VAL A 119 2.30 -5.69 -4.31
CA VAL A 119 1.57 -4.44 -4.60
C VAL A 119 0.08 -4.60 -4.30
N THR A 120 -0.52 -5.74 -4.67
CA THR A 120 -1.93 -6.01 -4.37
C THR A 120 -2.17 -6.08 -2.86
N ALA A 121 -1.26 -6.71 -2.11
CA ALA A 121 -1.32 -6.79 -0.65
C ALA A 121 -1.18 -5.41 0.00
N TYR A 122 -0.27 -4.57 -0.51
CA TYR A 122 -0.11 -3.20 -0.03
C TYR A 122 -1.36 -2.34 -0.28
N LEU A 123 -1.95 -2.41 -1.48
CA LEU A 123 -3.20 -1.71 -1.79
C LEU A 123 -4.37 -2.21 -0.92
N ALA A 124 -4.43 -3.52 -0.65
CA ALA A 124 -5.44 -4.07 0.26
C ALA A 124 -5.26 -3.54 1.69
N SER A 125 -4.03 -3.41 2.17
CA SER A 125 -3.73 -2.81 3.47
C SER A 125 -4.17 -1.34 3.55
N LEU A 126 -3.84 -0.53 2.53
CA LEU A 126 -4.28 0.86 2.45
C LEU A 126 -5.81 0.97 2.47
N SER A 127 -6.50 0.09 1.73
CA SER A 127 -7.96 0.04 1.71
C SER A 127 -8.55 -0.38 3.06
N ARG A 128 -7.92 -1.31 3.80
CA ARG A 128 -8.38 -1.70 5.15
C ARG A 128 -8.27 -0.57 6.17
N HIS A 129 -7.29 0.30 5.98
CA HIS A 129 -7.07 1.47 6.83
C HIS A 129 -7.71 2.73 6.24
N ASP A 130 -8.63 2.61 5.28
CA ASP A 130 -9.33 3.75 4.66
C ASP A 130 -8.36 4.89 4.27
N MET A 131 -7.19 4.52 3.76
CA MET A 131 -6.15 5.45 3.31
C MET A 131 -6.28 5.67 1.81
N VAL A 132 -6.27 6.93 1.39
CA VAL A 132 -6.27 7.30 -0.03
C VAL A 132 -4.92 6.93 -0.64
N VAL A 133 -4.94 6.16 -1.73
CA VAL A 133 -3.72 5.78 -2.45
C VAL A 133 -3.12 7.00 -3.12
N GLN A 134 -1.92 7.41 -2.70
CA GLN A 134 -1.17 8.49 -3.31
C GLN A 134 -0.74 8.15 -4.75
N HIS A 135 -0.64 9.20 -5.57
CA HIS A 135 -0.34 9.08 -7.00
C HIS A 135 0.90 8.23 -7.34
N PRO A 136 2.07 8.38 -6.67
CA PRO A 136 3.25 7.59 -7.00
C PRO A 136 3.05 6.07 -6.84
N VAL A 137 2.26 5.67 -5.84
CA VAL A 137 1.92 4.26 -5.65
C VAL A 137 0.92 3.81 -6.69
N ALA A 138 -0.13 4.59 -6.95
CA ALA A 138 -1.11 4.26 -7.97
C ALA A 138 -0.46 4.06 -9.36
N GLU A 139 0.46 4.95 -9.73
CA GLU A 139 1.20 4.88 -11.00
C GLU A 139 2.05 3.60 -11.09
N LEU A 140 2.80 3.27 -10.04
CA LEU A 140 3.59 2.04 -9.97
C LEU A 140 2.68 0.81 -10.06
N CYS A 141 1.57 0.81 -9.33
CA CYS A 141 0.61 -0.29 -9.32
C CYS A 141 0.04 -0.55 -10.71
N VAL A 142 -0.41 0.51 -11.39
CA VAL A 142 -0.95 0.42 -12.75
C VAL A 142 0.10 -0.12 -13.70
N ARG A 143 1.32 0.44 -13.67
CA ARG A 143 2.41 -0.01 -14.52
C ARG A 143 2.69 -1.50 -14.31
N THR A 144 2.90 -1.93 -13.07
CA THR A 144 3.19 -3.34 -12.75
C THR A 144 2.05 -4.27 -13.15
N LEU A 145 0.80 -3.89 -12.89
CA LEU A 145 -0.35 -4.75 -13.18
C LEU A 145 -0.57 -4.92 -14.69
N VAL A 146 -0.37 -3.85 -15.48
CA VAL A 146 -0.54 -3.93 -16.94
C VAL A 146 0.63 -4.65 -17.61
N THR A 147 1.88 -4.36 -17.22
CA THR A 147 3.05 -5.03 -17.82
C THR A 147 3.12 -6.52 -17.50
N ARG A 148 2.57 -6.95 -16.35
CA ARG A 148 2.50 -8.36 -15.95
C ARG A 148 1.17 -9.03 -16.33
N ASN A 149 0.35 -8.40 -17.18
CA ASN A 149 -0.94 -8.91 -17.66
C ASN A 149 -1.95 -9.29 -16.53
N ALA A 150 -1.88 -8.61 -15.39
CA ALA A 150 -2.73 -8.83 -14.21
C ALA A 150 -3.99 -7.93 -14.24
N CYS A 151 -4.59 -7.77 -15.41
CA CYS A 151 -5.60 -6.74 -15.66
C CYS A 151 -6.95 -7.02 -14.97
N GLY A 152 -7.25 -8.29 -14.67
CA GLY A 152 -8.39 -8.66 -13.82
C GLY A 152 -8.29 -8.06 -12.42
N ARG A 153 -7.09 -8.05 -11.83
CA ARG A 153 -6.84 -7.44 -10.51
C ARG A 153 -6.96 -5.94 -10.57
N LEU A 154 -6.39 -5.31 -11.60
CA LEU A 154 -6.51 -3.88 -11.84
C LEU A 154 -7.99 -3.44 -11.92
N ARG A 155 -8.80 -4.14 -12.72
CA ARG A 155 -10.25 -3.86 -12.81
C ARG A 155 -10.95 -4.00 -11.47
N SER A 156 -10.57 -4.99 -10.65
CA SER A 156 -11.16 -5.15 -9.32
C SER A 156 -10.77 -4.02 -8.38
N LEU A 157 -9.53 -3.53 -8.44
CA LEU A 157 -9.03 -2.46 -7.58
C LEU A 157 -9.69 -1.11 -7.92
N VAL A 158 -9.87 -0.81 -9.21
CA VAL A 158 -10.56 0.40 -9.64
C VAL A 158 -12.04 0.36 -9.27
N ARG A 159 -12.73 -0.77 -9.51
CA ARG A 159 -14.16 -0.92 -9.15
C ARG A 159 -14.41 -0.81 -7.65
N ARG A 160 -13.45 -1.23 -6.81
CA ARG A 160 -13.52 -1.12 -5.35
C ARG A 160 -13.18 0.29 -4.82
N GLY A 161 -12.84 1.24 -5.71
CA GLY A 161 -12.43 2.59 -5.32
C GLY A 161 -11.05 2.64 -4.64
N CYS A 162 -10.25 1.56 -4.69
CA CYS A 162 -8.92 1.54 -4.08
C CYS A 162 -7.96 2.46 -4.85
N LEU A 163 -8.11 2.57 -6.17
CA LEU A 163 -7.38 3.53 -6.99
C LEU A 163 -8.31 4.71 -7.28
N GLY A 164 -7.99 5.87 -6.72
CA GLY A 164 -8.75 7.09 -6.97
C GLY A 164 -8.71 7.49 -8.44
N ASP A 165 -9.82 8.03 -8.93
CA ASP A 165 -9.89 8.57 -10.28
C ASP A 165 -8.95 9.78 -10.39
N ALA A 166 -7.96 9.70 -11.28
CA ALA A 166 -7.03 10.78 -11.51
C ALA A 166 -6.71 10.91 -13.00
N LYS A 167 -6.70 12.13 -13.51
CA LYS A 167 -6.38 12.40 -14.93
C LYS A 167 -5.02 11.82 -15.35
N PRO A 168 -3.92 11.96 -14.57
CA PRO A 168 -2.64 11.34 -14.92
C PRO A 168 -2.71 9.81 -15.00
N LEU A 169 -3.48 9.18 -14.10
CA LEU A 169 -3.65 7.73 -14.05
C LEU A 169 -4.43 7.21 -15.27
N ALA A 170 -5.49 7.92 -15.66
CA ALA A 170 -6.26 7.60 -16.86
C ALA A 170 -5.40 7.77 -18.13
N CYS A 171 -4.61 8.83 -18.22
CA CYS A 171 -3.68 9.01 -19.34
C CYS A 171 -2.63 7.89 -19.43
N GLN A 172 -2.10 7.44 -18.29
CA GLN A 172 -1.18 6.30 -18.25
C GLN A 172 -1.85 4.99 -18.70
N LEU A 173 -3.08 4.74 -18.27
CA LEU A 173 -3.83 3.56 -18.71
C LEU A 173 -4.13 3.58 -20.22
N LEU A 174 -4.39 4.77 -20.79
CA LEU A 174 -4.53 4.93 -22.25
C LEU A 174 -3.21 4.64 -22.98
N SER A 175 -2.08 5.14 -22.49
CA SER A 175 -0.78 4.90 -23.14
C SER A 175 -0.39 3.43 -23.09
N LEU A 176 -0.81 2.71 -22.05
CA LEU A 176 -0.65 1.26 -21.90
C LEU A 176 -1.75 0.43 -22.61
N GLY A 177 -2.74 1.08 -23.23
CA GLY A 177 -3.87 0.41 -23.88
C GLY A 177 -3.48 -0.48 -25.07
N HIS A 178 -2.30 -0.25 -25.66
CA HIS A 178 -1.74 -1.13 -26.70
C HIS A 178 -1.27 -2.48 -26.16
N ILE A 179 -0.95 -2.56 -24.85
CA ILE A 179 -0.56 -3.80 -24.16
C ILE A 179 -1.81 -4.58 -23.74
N ASP A 180 -2.83 -3.86 -23.24
CA ASP A 180 -4.11 -4.45 -22.86
C ASP A 180 -5.28 -3.51 -23.18
N PRO A 181 -6.22 -3.92 -24.06
CA PRO A 181 -7.40 -3.11 -24.37
C PRO A 181 -8.29 -2.86 -23.15
N ALA A 182 -8.26 -3.72 -22.12
CA ALA A 182 -9.03 -3.47 -20.92
C ALA A 182 -8.48 -2.31 -20.08
N ALA A 183 -7.18 -2.00 -20.15
CA ALA A 183 -6.61 -0.81 -19.53
C ALA A 183 -7.20 0.47 -20.16
N ALA A 184 -7.37 0.49 -21.49
CA ALA A 184 -7.98 1.62 -22.19
C ALA A 184 -9.45 1.83 -21.77
N GLN A 185 -10.23 0.76 -21.60
CA GLN A 185 -11.61 0.85 -21.12
C GLN A 185 -11.70 1.41 -19.70
N ILE A 186 -10.82 0.96 -18.79
CA ILE A 186 -10.73 1.50 -17.43
C ILE A 186 -10.40 3.00 -17.47
N ALA A 187 -9.47 3.40 -18.35
CA ALA A 187 -9.10 4.80 -18.50
C ALA A 187 -10.27 5.68 -18.95
N LEU A 188 -11.04 5.19 -19.94
CA LEU A 188 -12.25 5.85 -20.40
C LEU A 188 -13.25 5.99 -19.25
N ASP A 189 -13.53 4.90 -18.53
CA ASP A 189 -14.43 4.90 -17.37
C ASP A 189 -14.00 5.92 -16.29
N MET A 190 -12.71 6.00 -15.97
CA MET A 190 -12.16 7.01 -15.05
C MET A 190 -12.39 8.44 -15.57
N MET A 191 -12.13 8.70 -16.85
CA MET A 191 -12.33 10.02 -17.45
C MET A 191 -13.82 10.43 -17.48
N TRP A 192 -14.71 9.49 -17.75
CA TRP A 192 -16.16 9.72 -17.71
C TRP A 192 -16.61 10.12 -16.30
N ARG A 193 -16.15 9.39 -15.27
CA ARG A 193 -16.43 9.74 -13.87
C ARG A 193 -15.86 11.11 -13.51
N LEU A 194 -14.60 11.40 -13.87
CA LEU A 194 -13.98 12.70 -13.62
C LEU A 194 -14.74 13.86 -14.28
N LYS A 195 -15.20 13.70 -15.52
CA LYS A 195 -16.04 14.70 -16.19
C LYS A 195 -17.38 14.88 -15.47
N ALA A 196 -18.02 13.80 -15.03
CA ALA A 196 -19.25 13.87 -14.26
C ALA A 196 -19.06 14.61 -12.91
N TYR A 197 -17.93 14.42 -12.25
CA TYR A 197 -17.58 15.17 -11.02
C TYR A 197 -17.23 16.63 -11.31
N GLY A 198 -16.55 16.94 -12.41
CA GLY A 198 -16.26 18.32 -12.84
C GLY A 198 -17.53 19.13 -13.11
N VAL A 199 -18.55 18.52 -13.72
CA VAL A 199 -19.87 19.15 -13.94
C VAL A 199 -20.63 19.35 -12.62
N ARG A 200 -20.51 18.42 -11.65
CA ARG A 200 -21.15 18.58 -10.34
C ARG A 200 -20.56 19.71 -9.50
N ILE A 201 -19.24 19.93 -9.55
CA ILE A 201 -18.62 21.02 -8.77
C ILE A 201 -19.05 22.40 -9.30
N GLN A 202 -19.31 22.53 -10.61
CA GLN A 202 -19.85 23.78 -11.17
C GLN A 202 -21.31 24.06 -10.77
N LEU A 203 -22.12 23.02 -10.52
CA LEU A 203 -23.52 23.19 -10.10
C LEU A 203 -23.69 23.53 -8.61
N PHE A 204 -22.68 23.31 -7.77
CA PHE A 204 -22.69 23.71 -6.35
C PHE A 204 -21.93 25.03 -6.08
N THR A 205 -21.45 25.70 -7.12
CA THR A 205 -20.80 27.03 -7.04
C THR A 205 -21.62 28.09 -7.80
N ILE A 206 -22.96 28.00 -7.72
CA ILE A 206 -23.90 29.02 -8.19
C ILE A 206 -24.90 29.28 -7.06
#